data_AF-A0A924JR48-F1
#
_entry.id   AF-A0A924JR48-F1
#
_cell.length_a   1.000
_cell.length_b   1.000
_cell.length_c   1.000
_cell.angle_alpha   90.00
_cell.angle_beta   90.00
_cell.angle_gamma   90.00
#
_symmetry.space_group_name_H-M   'P 1'
#
loop_
_entity.id
_entity.type
_entity.pdbx_description
1 polymer ?
#
loop_
_entity_poly.entity_id
_entity_poly.type
_entity_poly.pdbx_seq_one_letter_code
_entity_poly.pdbx_strand_id
1 'polypeptide(L)'
;MSLLYFNAEYAIKTHDKIIEISGGLNGIKNRGNLESPLLHIQNDDYYPSMEEKITHLVFTINKNHAFNDGNKRSSIALGAFFLELNGLDILVSRFIREMENFAVHVANNKVDKELLLEIVTSLIYETDFSEELKIKIIISLQ
;
A
#
# COMPACT_ATOMS: atom_id res chain seq x y z
N MET A 1 -4.60 -6.36 -20.50
CA MET A 1 -5.35 -5.19 -20.02
C MET A 1 -4.32 -4.13 -19.65
N SER A 2 -4.47 -2.88 -20.07
CA SER A 2 -3.57 -1.81 -19.61
C SER A 2 -4.04 -1.34 -18.23
N LEU A 3 -3.13 -1.25 -17.27
CA LEU A 3 -3.44 -0.70 -15.95
C LEU A 3 -3.53 0.82 -16.00
N LEU A 4 -4.39 1.36 -15.16
CA LEU A 4 -4.57 2.79 -14.95
C LEU A 4 -3.76 3.25 -13.74
N TYR A 5 -3.13 4.41 -13.85
CA TYR A 5 -2.24 4.99 -12.84
C TYR A 5 -2.68 6.41 -12.48
N PHE A 6 -2.20 6.87 -11.32
CA PHE A 6 -2.42 8.23 -10.84
C PHE A 6 -1.08 8.92 -10.54
N ASN A 7 -1.12 10.25 -10.50
CA ASN A 7 0.06 11.08 -10.33
C ASN A 7 0.28 11.50 -8.87
N ALA A 8 1.43 12.11 -8.61
CA ALA A 8 1.79 12.60 -7.28
C ALA A 8 0.78 13.62 -6.73
N GLU A 9 0.16 14.44 -7.58
CA GLU A 9 -0.79 15.46 -7.11
C GLU A 9 -2.09 14.85 -6.59
N TYR A 10 -2.56 13.76 -7.20
CA TYR A 10 -3.63 12.97 -6.63
C TYR A 10 -3.23 12.38 -5.27
N ALA A 11 -2.00 11.86 -5.18
CA ALA A 11 -1.51 11.27 -3.95
C ALA A 11 -1.40 12.28 -2.80
N ILE A 12 -0.93 13.49 -3.09
CA ILE A 12 -0.83 14.60 -2.13
C ILE A 12 -2.21 15.05 -1.67
N LYS A 13 -3.15 15.25 -2.60
CA LYS A 13 -4.54 15.60 -2.24
C LYS A 13 -5.20 14.54 -1.36
N THR A 14 -4.93 13.28 -1.64
CA THR A 14 -5.43 12.16 -0.84
C THR A 14 -4.84 12.19 0.57
N HIS A 15 -3.52 12.38 0.68
CA HIS A 15 -2.85 12.57 1.97
C HIS A 15 -3.43 13.76 2.75
N ASP A 16 -3.61 14.91 2.11
CA ASP A 16 -4.07 16.12 2.79
C ASP A 16 -5.47 15.93 3.37
N LYS A 17 -6.37 15.26 2.63
CA LYS A 17 -7.69 14.88 3.11
C LYS A 17 -7.62 13.91 4.30
N ILE A 18 -6.67 12.96 4.29
CA ILE A 18 -6.45 12.06 5.42
C ILE A 18 -6.04 12.84 6.66
N ILE A 19 -5.09 13.77 6.54
CA ILE A 19 -4.62 14.60 7.67
C ILE A 19 -5.73 15.51 8.18
N GLU A 20 -6.54 16.08 7.29
CA GLU A 20 -7.70 16.91 7.67
C GLU A 20 -8.70 16.13 8.53
N ILE A 21 -8.99 14.88 8.17
CA ILE A 21 -9.98 14.04 8.87
C ILE A 21 -9.42 13.45 10.17
N SER A 22 -8.18 12.94 10.13
CA SER A 22 -7.64 12.08 11.19
C SER A 22 -6.55 12.75 12.04
N GLY A 23 -6.17 13.99 11.71
CA GLY A 23 -5.11 14.73 12.39
C GLY A 23 -3.70 14.24 12.06
N GLY A 24 -2.72 15.05 12.43
CA GLY A 24 -1.30 14.82 12.16
C GLY A 24 -0.62 16.06 11.56
N LEU A 25 0.67 15.95 11.26
CA LEU A 25 1.41 17.03 10.61
C LEU A 25 1.20 16.99 9.10
N ASN A 26 0.63 18.07 8.56
CA ASN A 26 0.52 18.28 7.12
C ASN A 26 1.93 18.51 6.51
N GLY A 27 2.06 18.24 5.21
CA GLY A 27 3.20 18.60 4.40
C GLY A 27 3.98 17.41 3.87
N ILE A 28 4.53 17.60 2.69
CA ILE A 28 5.45 16.66 2.04
C ILE A 28 6.82 16.86 2.67
N LYS A 29 7.42 15.76 3.13
CA LYS A 29 8.80 15.74 3.65
C LYS A 29 9.80 15.56 2.51
N ASN A 30 9.52 14.64 1.60
CA ASN A 30 10.33 14.39 0.41
C ASN A 30 9.46 13.96 -0.76
N ARG A 31 9.39 14.82 -1.78
CA ARG A 31 8.59 14.56 -2.98
C ARG A 31 9.15 13.42 -3.85
N GLY A 32 10.47 13.27 -3.94
CA GLY A 32 11.09 12.15 -4.66
C GLY A 32 10.71 10.79 -4.05
N ASN A 33 10.52 10.73 -2.74
CA ASN A 33 10.05 9.53 -2.05
C ASN A 33 8.57 9.20 -2.33
N LEU A 34 7.78 10.17 -2.83
CA LEU A 34 6.42 9.96 -3.32
C LEU A 34 6.39 9.60 -4.81
N GLU A 35 7.15 10.31 -5.63
CA GLU A 35 7.16 10.15 -7.09
C GLU A 35 7.83 8.84 -7.52
N SER A 36 8.90 8.43 -6.84
CA SER A 36 9.63 7.20 -7.15
C SER A 36 8.75 5.94 -7.17
N PRO A 37 7.97 5.60 -6.11
CA PRO A 37 7.09 4.43 -6.17
C PRO A 37 6.03 4.54 -7.26
N LEU A 38 5.46 5.72 -7.51
CA LEU A 38 4.45 5.93 -8.56
C LEU A 38 5.03 5.71 -9.97
N LEU A 39 6.30 6.05 -10.19
CA LEU A 39 7.01 5.76 -11.43
C LEU A 39 7.35 4.27 -11.54
N HIS A 40 7.87 3.67 -10.47
CA HIS A 40 8.34 2.29 -10.48
C HIS A 40 7.23 1.29 -10.77
N ILE A 41 6.02 1.48 -10.22
CA ILE A 41 4.89 0.58 -10.48
C ILE A 41 4.40 0.59 -11.94
N GLN A 42 4.88 1.53 -12.77
CA GLN A 42 4.62 1.54 -14.22
C GLN A 42 5.62 0.70 -15.01
N ASN A 43 6.67 0.19 -14.37
CA ASN A 43 7.67 -0.66 -15.01
C ASN A 43 7.30 -2.14 -14.87
N ASP A 44 6.85 -2.74 -15.97
CA ASP A 44 6.43 -4.14 -16.04
C ASP A 44 7.62 -5.13 -15.98
N ASP A 45 8.85 -4.70 -16.27
CA ASP A 45 10.04 -5.56 -16.15
C ASP A 45 10.35 -5.91 -14.69
N TYR A 46 10.03 -4.98 -13.76
CA TYR A 46 10.26 -5.16 -12.32
C TYR A 46 9.01 -5.55 -11.55
N TYR A 47 7.83 -5.10 -12.00
CA TYR A 47 6.56 -5.34 -11.32
C TYR A 47 5.50 -5.77 -12.35
N PRO A 48 5.58 -6.99 -12.89
CA PRO A 48 4.71 -7.43 -13.99
C PRO A 48 3.23 -7.61 -13.58
N SER A 49 2.95 -7.88 -12.30
CA SER A 49 1.60 -8.18 -11.79
C SER A 49 0.96 -7.06 -10.96
N MET A 50 -0.35 -7.15 -10.74
CA MET A 50 -1.11 -6.17 -9.94
C MET A 50 -0.68 -6.20 -8.46
N GLU A 51 -0.54 -7.41 -7.90
CA GLU A 51 -0.09 -7.65 -6.53
C GLU A 51 1.31 -7.08 -6.27
N GLU A 52 2.24 -7.21 -7.21
CA GLU A 52 3.59 -6.66 -7.09
C GLU A 52 3.58 -5.13 -7.12
N LYS A 53 2.78 -4.53 -8.01
CA LYS A 53 2.63 -3.07 -8.10
C LYS A 53 2.01 -2.49 -6.83
N ILE A 54 0.91 -3.08 -6.32
CA ILE A 54 0.30 -2.67 -5.04
C ILE A 54 1.29 -2.83 -3.90
N THR A 55 1.95 -3.98 -3.81
CA THR A 55 2.91 -4.27 -2.74
C THR A 55 4.03 -3.25 -2.72
N HIS A 56 4.62 -2.95 -3.88
CA HIS A 56 5.66 -1.93 -3.96
C HIS A 56 5.15 -0.54 -3.56
N LEU A 57 3.99 -0.13 -4.08
CA LEU A 57 3.39 1.16 -3.76
C LEU A 57 3.18 1.31 -2.25
N VAL A 58 2.50 0.34 -1.62
CA VAL A 58 2.16 0.40 -0.20
C VAL A 58 3.41 0.35 0.66
N PHE A 59 4.31 -0.61 0.41
CA PHE A 59 5.54 -0.77 1.18
C PHE A 59 6.38 0.50 1.17
N THR A 60 6.61 1.06 -0.02
CA THR A 60 7.50 2.21 -0.22
C THR A 60 6.89 3.49 0.33
N ILE A 61 5.59 3.76 0.13
CA ILE A 61 4.95 4.94 0.74
C ILE A 61 4.93 4.85 2.26
N ASN A 62 4.72 3.65 2.81
CA ASN A 62 4.73 3.42 4.25
C ASN A 62 6.13 3.68 4.86
N LYS A 63 7.19 3.21 4.19
CA LYS A 63 8.58 3.27 4.68
C LYS A 63 9.36 4.53 4.37
N ASN A 64 9.19 5.11 3.18
CA ASN A 64 10.11 6.14 2.69
C ASN A 64 9.82 7.54 3.25
N HIS A 65 8.88 7.68 4.19
CA HIS A 65 8.57 8.95 4.84
C HIS A 65 8.40 10.11 3.85
N ALA A 66 7.59 9.89 2.81
CA ALA A 66 7.31 10.91 1.80
C ALA A 66 6.60 12.14 2.40
N PHE A 67 5.79 11.92 3.44
CA PHE A 67 5.04 12.93 4.17
C PHE A 67 5.60 13.14 5.60
N ASN A 68 5.32 14.30 6.19
CA ASN A 68 5.69 14.63 7.57
C ASN A 68 5.02 13.68 8.58
N ASP A 69 3.77 13.33 8.34
CA ASP A 69 3.00 12.34 9.09
C ASP A 69 2.04 11.61 8.11
N GLY A 70 1.29 10.62 8.57
CA GLY A 70 0.23 10.00 7.77
C GLY A 70 0.71 9.01 6.71
N ASN A 71 2.01 8.68 6.64
CA ASN A 71 2.57 7.76 5.64
C ASN A 71 1.86 6.38 5.61
N LYS A 72 1.60 5.78 6.78
CA LYS A 72 0.85 4.51 6.90
C LYS A 72 -0.56 4.64 6.31
N ARG A 73 -1.32 5.62 6.78
CA ARG A 73 -2.70 5.89 6.32
C ARG A 73 -2.75 6.18 4.83
N SER A 74 -1.80 6.97 4.33
CA SER A 74 -1.66 7.30 2.90
C SER A 74 -1.31 6.06 2.09
N SER A 75 -0.42 5.19 2.56
CA SER A 75 -0.08 3.94 1.85
C SER A 75 -1.31 3.05 1.65
N ILE A 76 -2.17 2.92 2.67
CA ILE A 76 -3.42 2.15 2.59
C ILE A 76 -4.38 2.81 1.60
N ALA A 77 -4.62 4.11 1.72
CA ALA A 77 -5.56 4.84 0.87
C ALA A 77 -5.14 4.84 -0.61
N LEU A 78 -3.85 5.00 -0.89
CA LEU A 78 -3.33 4.98 -2.27
C LEU A 78 -3.35 3.58 -2.87
N GLY A 79 -3.07 2.53 -2.07
CA GLY A 79 -3.23 1.15 -2.52
C GLY A 79 -4.69 0.79 -2.80
N ALA A 80 -5.60 1.20 -1.91
CA ALA A 80 -7.04 1.04 -2.08
C ALA A 80 -7.55 1.76 -3.34
N PHE A 81 -7.11 3.00 -3.56
CA PHE A 81 -7.46 3.75 -4.77
C PHE A 81 -6.89 3.10 -6.03
N PHE A 82 -5.70 2.50 -5.98
CA PHE A 82 -5.13 1.79 -7.13
C PHE A 82 -5.96 0.56 -7.51
N LEU A 83 -6.51 -0.17 -6.53
CA LEU A 83 -7.46 -1.25 -6.75
C LEU A 83 -8.75 -0.74 -7.41
N GLU A 84 -9.37 0.29 -6.82
CA GLU A 84 -10.59 0.93 -7.33
C GLU A 84 -10.40 1.40 -8.78
N LEU A 85 -9.32 2.12 -9.04
CA LEU A 85 -8.98 2.67 -10.35
C LEU A 85 -8.85 1.58 -11.43
N ASN A 86 -8.50 0.35 -11.05
CA ASN A 86 -8.33 -0.78 -11.97
C ASN A 86 -9.51 -1.76 -11.95
N GLY A 87 -10.67 -1.35 -11.42
CA GLY A 87 -11.92 -2.13 -11.45
C GLY A 87 -11.99 -3.25 -10.42
N LEU A 88 -11.20 -3.16 -9.34
CA LEU A 88 -11.17 -4.11 -8.23
C LEU A 88 -11.90 -3.56 -7.00
N ASP A 89 -12.97 -2.80 -7.19
CA ASP A 89 -13.76 -2.14 -6.15
C ASP A 89 -14.21 -3.08 -5.04
N ILE A 90 -14.57 -4.32 -5.40
CA ILE A 90 -15.03 -5.34 -4.44
C ILE A 90 -13.96 -5.73 -3.42
N LEU A 91 -12.68 -5.53 -3.74
CA LEU A 91 -11.56 -5.82 -2.84
C LEU A 91 -11.25 -4.67 -1.89
N VAL A 92 -11.63 -3.44 -2.23
CA VAL A 92 -11.22 -2.20 -1.54
C VAL A 92 -11.56 -2.25 -0.04
N SER A 93 -12.79 -2.63 0.32
CA SER A 93 -13.21 -2.66 1.73
C SER A 93 -12.43 -3.69 2.55
N ARG A 94 -12.15 -4.87 1.98
CA ARG A 94 -11.34 -5.90 2.64
C ARG A 94 -9.89 -5.46 2.74
N PHE A 95 -9.33 -4.92 1.65
CA PHE A 95 -7.97 -4.43 1.60
C PHE A 95 -7.71 -3.39 2.68
N ILE A 96 -8.56 -2.36 2.81
CA ILE A 96 -8.41 -1.32 3.83
C ILE A 96 -8.39 -1.92 5.25
N ARG A 97 -9.35 -2.82 5.53
CA ARG A 97 -9.49 -3.44 6.86
C ARG A 97 -8.27 -4.28 7.24
N GLU A 98 -7.81 -5.16 6.35
CA GLU A 98 -6.67 -6.04 6.65
C GLU A 98 -5.36 -5.23 6.69
N MET A 99 -5.19 -4.27 5.78
CA MET A 99 -3.98 -3.46 5.69
C MET A 99 -3.78 -2.49 6.85
N GLU A 100 -4.82 -2.16 7.62
CA GLU A 100 -4.68 -1.34 8.82
C GLU A 100 -3.68 -1.97 9.82
N ASN A 101 -3.79 -3.28 10.04
CA ASN A 101 -2.87 -4.02 10.90
C ASN A 101 -1.50 -4.18 10.23
N PHE A 102 -1.48 -4.64 8.97
CA PHE A 102 -0.22 -4.92 8.28
C PHE A 102 0.61 -3.67 8.04
N ALA A 103 0.01 -2.50 7.80
CA ALA A 103 0.74 -1.25 7.62
C ALA A 103 1.54 -0.86 8.88
N VAL A 104 1.05 -1.19 10.08
CA VAL A 104 1.80 -0.98 11.33
C VAL A 104 2.97 -1.96 11.42
N HIS A 105 2.74 -3.23 11.09
CA HIS A 105 3.79 -4.25 11.13
C HIS A 105 4.86 -4.03 10.06
N VAL A 106 4.49 -3.53 8.88
CA VAL A 106 5.42 -3.05 7.86
C VAL A 106 6.28 -1.96 8.46
N ALA A 107 5.69 -0.88 9.01
CA ALA A 107 6.45 0.23 9.60
C ALA A 107 7.45 -0.25 10.66
N ASN A 108 7.08 -1.24 11.47
CA ASN A 108 7.91 -1.82 12.54
C ASN A 108 8.92 -2.89 12.06
N ASN A 109 9.03 -3.15 10.75
CA ASN A 109 9.88 -4.20 10.17
C ASN A 109 9.52 -5.62 10.61
N LYS A 110 8.28 -5.84 11.06
CA LYS A 110 7.76 -7.18 11.35
C LYS A 110 7.29 -7.86 10.07
N VAL A 111 6.65 -7.11 9.17
CA VAL A 111 6.28 -7.56 7.82
C VAL A 111 7.24 -6.94 6.80
N ASP A 112 8.03 -7.78 6.13
CA ASP A 112 8.91 -7.38 5.04
C ASP A 112 8.14 -7.32 3.70
N LYS A 113 8.86 -7.03 2.60
CA LYS A 113 8.22 -6.81 1.30
C LYS A 113 7.73 -8.14 0.71
N GLU A 114 8.44 -9.21 0.97
CA GLU A 114 8.16 -10.57 0.54
C GLU A 114 6.88 -11.10 1.21
N LEU A 115 6.78 -11.01 2.54
CA LEU A 115 5.57 -11.39 3.26
C LEU A 115 4.39 -10.48 2.89
N LEU A 116 4.63 -9.18 2.70
CA LEU A 116 3.58 -8.27 2.23
C LEU A 116 3.05 -8.68 0.86
N LEU A 117 3.90 -9.18 -0.05
CA LEU A 117 3.48 -9.66 -1.36
C LEU A 117 2.57 -10.89 -1.22
N GLU A 118 2.91 -11.84 -0.35
CA GLU A 118 2.05 -12.99 -0.08
C GLU A 118 0.68 -12.56 0.47
N ILE A 119 0.68 -11.60 1.42
CA ILE A 119 -0.55 -11.03 1.98
C ILE A 119 -1.40 -10.37 0.89
N VAL A 120 -0.83 -9.47 0.10
CA VAL A 120 -1.54 -8.74 -0.96
C VAL A 120 -2.08 -9.71 -2.02
N THR A 121 -1.29 -10.71 -2.41
CA THR A 121 -1.73 -11.75 -3.35
C THR A 121 -2.97 -12.48 -2.83
N SER A 122 -2.96 -12.91 -1.56
CA SER A 122 -4.12 -13.58 -0.96
C SER A 122 -5.33 -12.64 -0.80
N LEU A 123 -5.10 -11.33 -0.52
CA LEU A 123 -6.19 -10.35 -0.50
C LEU A 123 -6.89 -10.21 -1.85
N ILE A 124 -6.17 -10.39 -2.96
CA ILE A 124 -6.69 -10.26 -4.32
C ILE A 124 -7.40 -11.54 -4.79
N TYR A 125 -6.79 -12.70 -4.57
CA TYR A 125 -7.22 -13.94 -5.22
C TYR A 125 -7.96 -14.92 -4.31
N GLU A 126 -7.85 -14.79 -2.99
CA GLU A 126 -8.43 -15.74 -2.03
C GLU A 126 -9.50 -15.05 -1.18
N THR A 127 -10.48 -15.78 -0.66
CA THR A 127 -11.50 -15.20 0.24
C THR A 127 -11.03 -15.06 1.68
N ASP A 128 -10.09 -15.89 2.10
CA ASP A 128 -9.44 -15.90 3.41
C ASP A 128 -7.98 -16.30 3.24
N PHE A 129 -7.12 -15.96 4.20
CA PHE A 129 -5.71 -16.35 4.19
C PHE A 129 -5.57 -17.88 4.34
N SER A 130 -4.66 -18.47 3.57
CA SER A 130 -4.27 -19.87 3.79
C SER A 130 -3.70 -20.07 5.20
N GLU A 131 -3.84 -21.29 5.74
CA GLU A 131 -3.28 -21.62 7.06
C GLU A 131 -1.76 -21.45 7.10
N GLU A 132 -1.08 -21.73 5.99
CA GLU A 132 0.35 -21.48 5.85
C GLU A 132 0.68 -19.99 6.00
N LEU A 133 -0.05 -19.11 5.30
CA LEU A 133 0.17 -17.67 5.37
C LEU A 133 -0.16 -17.12 6.77
N LYS A 134 -1.23 -17.60 7.40
CA LYS A 134 -1.56 -17.25 8.79
C LYS A 134 -0.41 -17.59 9.75
N ILE A 135 0.21 -18.77 9.60
CA ILE A 135 1.36 -19.17 10.41
C ILE A 135 2.56 -18.25 10.16
N LYS A 136 2.90 -17.97 8.89
CA LYS A 136 3.99 -17.04 8.53
C LYS A 136 3.79 -15.66 9.16
N ILE A 137 2.57 -15.12 9.07
CA ILE A 137 2.20 -13.86 9.72
C ILE A 137 2.44 -13.95 11.23
N ILE A 138 1.88 -14.96 11.92
CA ILE A 138 2.02 -15.11 13.37
C ILE A 138 3.49 -15.15 13.80
N ILE A 139 4.33 -15.90 13.09
CA ILE A 139 5.77 -16.00 13.37
C ILE A 139 6.46 -14.65 13.18
N SER A 140 6.12 -13.92 12.11
CA SER A 140 6.67 -12.60 11.79
C SER A 140 6.34 -11.55 12.87
N LEU A 141 5.24 -11.69 13.60
CA LEU A 141 4.79 -10.72 14.60
C LEU A 141 5.43 -10.88 15.99
N GLN A 142 6.09 -12.00 16.27
CA GLN A 142 6.85 -12.25 17.51
C GLN A 142 8.12 -11.38 17.53
#